data_AF-A0A239A2V4-F1
#
_entry.id   AF-A0A239A2V4-F1
#
_cell.length_a   1.000
_cell.length_b   1.000
_cell.length_c   1.000
_cell.angle_alpha   90.00
_cell.angle_beta   90.00
_cell.angle_gamma   90.00
#
_symmetry.space_group_name_H-M   'P 1'
#
loop_
_entity.id
_entity.type
_entity.pdbx_description
1 polymer ?
#
loop_
_entity_poly.entity_id
_entity_poly.type
_entity_poly.pdbx_seq_one_letter_code
_entity_poly.pdbx_strand_id
1 'polypeptide(L)'
;MVWSREALIGYLYGQGAKTRENDGRKFAVPTTATHLLGGTGFPAGLFTDSRNEELSAIIFTNACAISKLSRVSISSGADTKGLRYTRIGNFFDRTPGALKGIPFCLDITSEEYKTLWPQHYEPWCAEMEVFHNPFARYPFPKALLPEVTHWFELGGEIVCESFYETSILWSQTIIQKQSDRIITLDDFVADPT
;
A
#
# COMPACT_ATOMS: atom_id res chain seq x y z
N MET A 1 2.61 2.04 -9.63
CA MET A 1 3.79 2.83 -9.23
C MET A 1 4.33 2.25 -7.93
N VAL A 2 5.56 1.72 -7.90
CA VAL A 2 6.06 0.94 -6.75
C VAL A 2 6.53 1.82 -5.59
N TRP A 3 6.99 3.05 -5.86
CA TRP A 3 7.71 3.89 -4.88
C TRP A 3 6.99 5.21 -4.51
N SER A 4 5.84 5.48 -5.12
CA SER A 4 5.16 6.77 -4.94
C SER A 4 4.36 6.86 -3.63
N ARG A 5 4.04 5.72 -3.02
CA ARG A 5 3.21 5.64 -1.81
C ARG A 5 3.93 6.23 -0.60
N GLU A 6 5.17 5.82 -0.37
CA GLU A 6 5.99 6.30 0.75
C GLU A 6 6.31 7.79 0.61
N ALA A 7 6.60 8.22 -0.62
CA ALA A 7 6.83 9.64 -0.93
C ALA A 7 5.59 10.50 -0.68
N LEU A 8 4.39 9.98 -0.98
CA LEU A 8 3.13 10.68 -0.73
C LEU A 8 2.90 10.92 0.76
N ILE A 9 3.14 9.93 1.62
CA ILE A 9 3.02 10.09 3.09
C ILE A 9 3.93 11.22 3.57
N GLY A 10 5.19 11.23 3.12
CA GLY A 10 6.15 12.28 3.47
C GLY A 10 5.75 13.66 2.97
N TYR A 11 5.20 13.75 1.76
CA TYR A 11 4.68 15.01 1.22
C TYR A 11 3.47 15.52 2.00
N LEU A 12 2.52 14.64 2.36
CA LEU A 12 1.29 15.04 3.03
C LEU A 12 1.53 15.44 4.48
N TYR A 13 2.23 14.63 5.27
CA TYR A 13 2.39 14.88 6.71
C TYR A 13 3.72 15.51 7.11
N GLY A 14 4.67 15.65 6.17
CA GLY A 14 6.03 16.12 6.51
C GLY A 14 6.79 15.15 7.41
N GLN A 15 6.40 13.87 7.39
CA GLN A 15 6.96 12.80 8.24
C GLN A 15 7.49 11.64 7.39
N GLY A 16 8.57 11.02 7.84
CA GLY A 16 9.13 9.82 7.23
C GLY A 16 9.86 8.99 8.27
N ALA A 17 10.52 7.92 7.82
CA ALA A 17 11.34 7.09 8.68
C ALA A 17 12.71 6.84 8.05
N LYS A 18 13.73 6.70 8.89
CA LYS A 18 15.06 6.22 8.50
C LYS A 18 15.44 5.02 9.34
N THR A 19 16.08 4.04 8.72
CA THR A 19 16.67 2.92 9.45
C THR A 19 17.94 3.37 10.14
N ARG A 20 18.05 3.06 11.43
CA ARG A 20 19.28 3.14 12.23
C ARG A 20 19.70 1.74 12.66
N GLU A 21 20.96 1.60 13.00
CA GLU A 21 21.51 0.37 13.55
C GLU A 21 22.16 0.68 14.89
N ASN A 22 21.86 -0.14 15.90
CA ASN A 22 22.53 -0.12 17.19
C ASN A 22 22.76 -1.57 17.64
N ASP A 23 23.99 -1.91 18.03
CA ASP A 23 24.38 -3.26 18.45
C ASP A 23 23.93 -4.38 17.48
N GLY A 24 24.08 -4.14 16.17
CA GLY A 24 23.69 -5.09 15.12
C GLY A 24 22.18 -5.24 14.91
N ARG A 25 21.35 -4.50 15.65
CA ARG A 25 19.89 -4.45 15.46
C ARG A 25 19.48 -3.20 14.71
N LYS A 26 18.75 -3.40 13.61
CA LYS A 26 18.17 -2.32 12.83
C LYS A 26 16.79 -1.94 13.38
N PHE A 27 16.49 -0.65 13.41
CA PHE A 27 15.20 -0.11 13.82
C PHE A 27 14.86 1.16 13.04
N ALA A 28 13.56 1.45 12.90
CA ALA A 28 13.08 2.67 12.26
C ALA A 28 13.07 3.82 13.27
N VAL A 29 13.55 4.98 12.85
CA VAL A 29 13.48 6.23 13.62
C VAL A 29 12.65 7.23 12.81
N PRO A 30 11.63 7.88 13.41
CA PRO A 30 10.85 8.89 12.74
C PRO A 30 11.72 10.09 12.38
N THR A 31 11.40 10.72 11.26
CA THR A 31 12.06 11.93 10.78
C THR A 31 11.00 12.90 10.32
N THR A 32 11.27 14.19 10.48
CA THR A 32 10.43 15.25 9.93
C THR A 32 11.16 15.92 8.76
N ALA A 33 10.38 16.40 7.81
CA ALA A 33 10.87 17.13 6.65
C ALA A 33 9.96 18.33 6.42
N THR A 34 10.55 19.52 6.29
CA THR A 34 9.84 20.73 5.87
C THR A 34 9.83 20.89 4.36
N HIS A 35 10.74 20.21 3.66
CA HIS A 35 10.86 20.24 2.20
C HIS A 35 11.19 18.85 1.65
N LEU A 36 10.74 18.56 0.43
CA LEU A 36 11.03 17.34 -0.30
C LEU A 36 12.49 17.28 -0.76
N LEU A 37 13.00 16.05 -0.89
CA LEU A 37 14.34 15.79 -1.39
C LEU A 37 14.37 16.00 -2.91
N GLY A 38 14.92 17.14 -3.35
CA GLY A 38 15.06 17.48 -4.77
C GLY A 38 15.55 18.91 -4.96
N GLY A 39 16.08 19.23 -6.15
CA GLY A 39 16.66 20.54 -6.43
C GLY A 39 15.66 21.71 -6.36
N THR A 40 14.36 21.44 -6.47
CA THR A 40 13.30 22.44 -6.32
C THR A 40 12.92 22.72 -4.88
N GLY A 41 13.20 21.80 -3.95
CA GLY A 41 12.87 21.94 -2.53
C GLY A 41 11.41 22.30 -2.27
N PHE A 42 10.45 21.59 -2.87
CA PHE A 42 9.03 21.84 -2.59
C PHE A 42 8.70 21.64 -1.11
N PRO A 43 7.84 22.49 -0.49
CA PRO A 43 7.40 22.27 0.88
C PRO A 43 6.74 20.89 1.04
N ALA A 44 7.12 20.21 2.12
CA ALA A 44 6.43 19.01 2.60
C ALA A 44 5.44 19.42 3.71
N GLY A 45 4.53 18.53 4.08
CA GLY A 45 3.53 18.82 5.12
C GLY A 45 2.31 19.56 4.57
N LEU A 46 1.74 19.12 3.44
CA LEU A 46 0.48 19.69 2.94
C LEU A 46 -0.62 19.70 4.02
N PHE A 47 -0.67 18.67 4.86
CA PHE A 47 -1.62 18.49 5.95
C PHE A 47 -1.12 19.01 7.31
N THR A 48 -0.01 19.76 7.33
CA THR A 48 0.50 20.41 8.55
C THR A 48 0.19 21.91 8.61
N ASP A 49 -0.65 22.41 7.69
CA ASP A 49 -0.93 23.83 7.49
C ASP A 49 -2.43 24.08 7.34
N SER A 50 -2.99 24.91 8.23
CA SER A 50 -4.40 25.27 8.23
C SER A 50 -4.84 26.06 7.00
N ARG A 51 -3.91 26.64 6.22
CA ARG A 51 -4.23 27.27 4.93
C ARG A 51 -4.80 26.28 3.91
N ASN A 52 -4.59 24.97 4.13
CA ASN A 52 -5.11 23.90 3.28
C ASN A 52 -6.43 23.30 3.81
N GLU A 53 -7.17 24.00 4.67
CA GLU A 53 -8.41 23.49 5.29
C GLU A 53 -9.52 23.11 4.30
N GLU A 54 -9.52 23.66 3.09
CA GLU A 54 -10.49 23.32 2.03
C GLU A 54 -10.20 21.95 1.37
N LEU A 55 -9.05 21.34 1.65
CA LEU A 55 -8.72 19.99 1.21
C LEU A 55 -9.01 18.98 2.32
N SER A 56 -10.09 18.21 2.20
CA SER A 56 -10.52 17.27 3.23
C SER A 56 -9.59 16.07 3.41
N ALA A 57 -9.20 15.44 2.30
CA ALA A 57 -8.42 14.22 2.27
C ALA A 57 -7.87 13.97 0.86
N ILE A 58 -6.91 13.07 0.76
CA ILE A 58 -6.43 12.50 -0.52
C ILE A 58 -6.78 11.02 -0.55
N ILE A 59 -7.52 10.61 -1.58
CA ILE A 59 -7.78 9.19 -1.90
C ILE A 59 -6.70 8.73 -2.87
N PHE A 60 -6.01 7.65 -2.54
CA PHE A 60 -4.89 7.14 -3.30
C PHE A 60 -4.99 5.63 -3.51
N THR A 61 -4.48 5.16 -4.65
CA THR A 61 -4.18 3.76 -4.86
C THR A 61 -3.00 3.64 -5.82
N ASN A 62 -2.07 2.73 -5.54
CA ASN A 62 -0.98 2.39 -6.46
C ASN A 62 -1.37 1.31 -7.49
N ALA A 63 -2.62 0.83 -7.41
CA ALA A 63 -3.12 -0.36 -8.10
C ALA A 63 -4.27 -0.10 -9.07
N CYS A 64 -4.58 1.16 -9.40
CA CYS A 64 -5.60 1.50 -10.41
C CYS A 64 -5.11 1.17 -11.84
N ALA A 65 -5.03 -0.11 -12.16
CA ALA A 65 -4.63 -0.64 -13.46
C ALA A 65 -5.65 -1.68 -13.95
N ILE A 66 -5.69 -1.92 -15.26
CA ILE A 66 -6.56 -2.95 -15.86
C ILE A 66 -6.35 -4.31 -15.18
N SER A 67 -5.11 -4.63 -14.81
CA SER A 67 -4.80 -5.88 -14.11
C SER A 67 -5.58 -6.03 -12.80
N LYS A 68 -5.70 -4.99 -11.96
CA LYS A 68 -6.50 -4.99 -10.72
C LYS A 68 -7.96 -5.32 -10.99
N LEU A 69 -8.55 -4.71 -12.03
CA LEU A 69 -9.94 -4.99 -12.44
C LEU A 69 -10.12 -6.48 -12.78
N SER A 70 -9.19 -7.04 -13.55
CA SER A 70 -9.19 -8.47 -13.86
C SER A 70 -9.07 -9.33 -12.60
N ARG A 71 -8.17 -8.98 -11.67
CA ARG A 71 -7.96 -9.77 -10.44
C ARG A 71 -9.21 -9.93 -9.59
N VAL A 72 -9.96 -8.84 -9.39
CA VAL A 72 -11.21 -8.86 -8.60
C VAL A 72 -12.19 -9.85 -9.23
N SER A 73 -12.44 -9.74 -10.53
CA SER A 73 -13.36 -10.66 -11.23
C SER A 73 -12.87 -12.12 -11.26
N ILE A 74 -11.58 -12.35 -11.46
CA ILE A 74 -11.00 -13.69 -11.59
C ILE A 74 -10.97 -14.39 -10.23
N SER A 75 -10.58 -13.68 -9.17
CA SER A 75 -10.62 -14.23 -7.81
C SER A 75 -12.05 -14.55 -7.36
N SER A 76 -13.06 -13.84 -7.88
CA SER A 76 -14.48 -14.16 -7.70
C SER A 76 -15.03 -15.20 -8.69
N GLY A 77 -14.19 -15.88 -9.47
CA GLY A 77 -14.57 -17.02 -10.32
C GLY A 77 -14.77 -16.74 -11.81
N ALA A 78 -14.40 -15.56 -12.32
CA ALA A 78 -14.42 -15.31 -13.76
C ALA A 78 -13.43 -16.20 -14.52
N ASP A 79 -13.84 -16.66 -15.71
CA ASP A 79 -13.01 -17.48 -16.59
C ASP A 79 -11.77 -16.71 -17.08
N THR A 80 -10.59 -17.32 -16.93
CA THR A 80 -9.31 -16.71 -17.31
C THR A 80 -8.98 -16.87 -18.79
N LYS A 81 -9.82 -17.57 -19.58
CA LYS A 81 -9.66 -17.75 -21.04
C LYS A 81 -8.30 -18.34 -21.44
N GLY A 82 -7.81 -19.31 -20.66
CA GLY A 82 -6.53 -19.98 -20.89
C GLY A 82 -5.30 -19.16 -20.48
N LEU A 83 -5.49 -18.06 -19.77
CA LEU A 83 -4.43 -17.25 -19.18
C LEU A 83 -4.25 -17.59 -17.69
N ARG A 84 -3.04 -17.35 -17.20
CA ARG A 84 -2.68 -17.40 -15.79
C ARG A 84 -2.36 -15.98 -15.33
N TYR A 85 -2.91 -15.62 -14.18
CA TYR A 85 -2.66 -14.32 -13.56
C TYR A 85 -1.95 -14.56 -12.23
N THR A 86 -0.70 -14.14 -12.15
CA THR A 86 0.12 -14.26 -10.95
C THR A 86 0.34 -12.87 -10.37
N ARG A 87 -0.03 -12.68 -9.11
CA ARG A 87 0.21 -11.43 -8.38
C ARG A 87 1.46 -11.55 -7.53
N ILE A 88 2.31 -10.54 -7.62
CA ILE A 88 3.62 -10.51 -6.97
C ILE A 88 3.76 -9.18 -6.26
N GLY A 89 4.24 -9.20 -5.02
CA GLY A 89 4.31 -7.98 -4.24
C GLY A 89 4.85 -8.19 -2.84
N ASN A 90 4.56 -7.22 -1.97
CA ASN A 90 4.85 -7.32 -0.54
C ASN A 90 3.58 -7.04 0.27
N PHE A 91 3.25 -7.94 1.19
CA PHE A 91 2.32 -7.66 2.25
C PHE A 91 2.96 -6.71 3.28
N PHE A 92 2.12 -5.91 3.94
CA PHE A 92 2.52 -5.12 5.08
C PHE A 92 2.73 -6.04 6.30
N ASP A 93 3.95 -6.09 6.82
CA ASP A 93 4.28 -6.81 8.04
C ASP A 93 3.91 -5.97 9.26
N ARG A 94 2.97 -6.48 10.05
CA ARG A 94 2.49 -5.83 11.28
C ARG A 94 3.30 -6.21 12.51
N THR A 95 4.28 -7.10 12.38
CA THR A 95 5.16 -7.46 13.48
C THR A 95 5.88 -6.21 14.00
N PRO A 96 5.79 -5.89 15.31
CA PRO A 96 6.48 -4.72 15.85
C PRO A 96 7.97 -4.73 15.52
N GLY A 97 8.47 -3.65 14.93
CA GLY A 97 9.86 -3.52 14.50
C GLY A 97 10.18 -4.10 13.11
N ALA A 98 9.19 -4.63 12.38
CA ALA A 98 9.38 -5.02 10.99
C ALA A 98 9.82 -3.82 10.14
N LEU A 99 10.88 -4.04 9.35
CA LEU A 99 11.47 -3.02 8.46
C LEU A 99 11.24 -3.32 6.98
N LYS A 100 10.70 -4.49 6.67
CA LYS A 100 10.43 -4.98 5.33
C LYS A 100 9.05 -5.63 5.32
N GLY A 101 8.39 -5.58 4.16
CA GLY A 101 7.18 -6.36 3.94
C GLY A 101 7.47 -7.86 3.78
N ILE A 102 6.41 -8.65 3.75
CA ILE A 102 6.48 -10.09 3.49
C ILE A 102 6.27 -10.29 1.99
N PRO A 103 7.27 -10.78 1.25
CA PRO A 103 7.15 -10.96 -0.18
C PRO A 103 6.17 -12.10 -0.51
N PHE A 104 5.41 -11.98 -1.60
CA PHE A 104 4.50 -13.01 -2.06
C PHE A 104 4.47 -13.12 -3.58
N CYS A 105 4.12 -14.32 -4.07
CA CYS A 105 3.90 -14.61 -5.48
C CYS A 105 2.80 -15.68 -5.58
N LEU A 106 1.58 -15.27 -5.93
CA LEU A 106 0.38 -16.11 -5.84
C LEU A 106 -0.41 -16.11 -7.14
N ASP A 107 -0.90 -17.29 -7.55
CA ASP A 107 -1.90 -17.41 -8.61
C ASP A 107 -3.25 -16.92 -8.07
N ILE A 108 -3.89 -15.99 -8.79
CA ILE A 108 -5.15 -15.36 -8.37
C ILE A 108 -6.29 -16.37 -8.23
N THR A 109 -6.21 -17.49 -8.96
CA THR A 109 -7.23 -18.55 -8.90
C THR A 109 -7.00 -19.55 -7.78
N SER A 110 -5.84 -19.51 -7.11
CA SER A 110 -5.50 -20.42 -6.01
C SER A 110 -6.36 -20.18 -4.78
N GLU A 111 -6.58 -21.25 -4.01
CA GLU A 111 -7.28 -21.15 -2.72
C GLU A 111 -6.51 -20.28 -1.73
N GLU A 112 -5.17 -20.36 -1.72
CA GLU A 112 -4.32 -19.51 -0.91
C GLU A 112 -4.61 -18.02 -1.16
N TYR A 113 -4.66 -17.60 -2.43
CA TYR A 113 -4.98 -16.22 -2.79
C TYR A 113 -6.41 -15.82 -2.38
N LYS A 114 -7.39 -16.68 -2.63
CA LYS A 114 -8.79 -16.40 -2.28
C LYS A 114 -8.96 -16.21 -0.78
N THR A 115 -8.29 -17.02 0.03
CA THR A 115 -8.37 -16.95 1.50
C THR A 115 -7.66 -15.75 2.12
N LEU A 116 -6.97 -14.92 1.34
CA LEU A 116 -6.36 -13.68 1.84
C LEU A 116 -7.39 -12.69 2.41
N TRP A 117 -8.66 -12.77 1.98
CA TRP A 117 -9.73 -11.93 2.52
C TRP A 117 -10.94 -12.77 2.96
N PRO A 118 -11.70 -12.33 3.98
CA PRO A 118 -12.83 -13.09 4.53
C PRO A 118 -13.90 -13.49 3.50
N GLN A 119 -14.06 -12.68 2.46
CA GLN A 119 -15.03 -12.91 1.38
C GLN A 119 -14.55 -13.91 0.31
N HIS A 120 -13.34 -14.48 0.44
CA HIS A 120 -12.76 -15.44 -0.50
C HIS A 120 -12.45 -14.91 -1.91
N TYR A 121 -12.29 -13.60 -2.07
CA TYR A 121 -11.83 -12.95 -3.30
C TYR A 121 -11.22 -11.58 -2.98
N GLU A 122 -10.46 -11.01 -3.92
CA GLU A 122 -9.82 -9.70 -3.72
C GLU A 122 -10.87 -8.57 -3.68
N PRO A 123 -10.97 -7.79 -2.59
CA PRO A 123 -11.88 -6.67 -2.52
C PRO A 123 -11.45 -5.57 -3.49
N TRP A 124 -12.43 -4.83 -4.00
CA TRP A 124 -12.18 -3.69 -4.87
C TRP A 124 -11.26 -2.64 -4.20
N CYS A 125 -11.49 -2.39 -2.90
CA CYS A 125 -10.74 -1.45 -2.09
C CYS A 125 -9.35 -1.93 -1.67
N ALA A 126 -8.93 -3.16 -2.01
CA ALA A 126 -7.55 -3.58 -1.73
C ALA A 126 -6.55 -2.61 -2.40
N GLU A 127 -5.54 -2.18 -1.64
CA GLU A 127 -4.56 -1.15 -2.06
C GLU A 127 -5.16 0.25 -2.28
N MET A 128 -6.32 0.54 -1.69
CA MET A 128 -6.89 1.89 -1.62
C MET A 128 -6.70 2.49 -0.23
N GLU A 129 -6.30 3.75 -0.20
CA GLU A 129 -5.93 4.47 1.01
C GLU A 129 -6.54 5.87 1.01
N VAL A 130 -6.89 6.36 2.19
CA VAL A 130 -7.38 7.73 2.40
C VAL A 130 -6.50 8.40 3.44
N PHE A 131 -5.82 9.45 3.02
CA PHE A 131 -5.03 10.31 3.89
C PHE A 131 -5.89 11.50 4.31
N HIS A 132 -6.23 11.59 5.59
CA HIS A 132 -7.07 12.64 6.15
C HIS A 132 -6.24 13.88 6.49
N ASN A 133 -6.76 15.06 6.15
CA ASN A 133 -6.20 16.34 6.58
C ASN A 133 -6.74 16.69 7.97
N PRO A 134 -5.89 16.83 9.01
CA PRO A 134 -6.35 17.19 10.35
C PRO A 134 -6.90 18.62 10.44
N PHE A 135 -6.56 19.49 9.48
CA PHE A 135 -7.07 20.86 9.41
C PHE A 135 -8.29 21.00 8.50
N ALA A 136 -8.87 19.91 7.99
CA ALA A 136 -10.00 19.97 7.09
C ALA A 136 -11.20 20.72 7.70
N ARG A 137 -11.66 21.79 7.03
CA ARG A 137 -12.90 22.51 7.36
C ARG A 137 -14.11 21.57 7.26
N TYR A 138 -14.09 20.68 6.27
CA TYR A 138 -15.08 19.62 6.08
C TYR A 138 -14.37 18.26 6.08
N PRO A 139 -14.21 17.60 7.24
CA PRO A 139 -13.50 16.32 7.31
C PRO A 139 -14.13 15.24 6.42
N PHE A 140 -13.31 14.42 5.78
CA PHE A 140 -13.79 13.32 4.96
C PHE A 140 -14.44 12.23 5.85
N PRO A 141 -15.74 11.93 5.68
CA PRO A 141 -16.38 10.91 6.51
C PRO A 141 -15.83 9.51 6.19
N LYS A 142 -15.22 8.84 7.17
CA LYS A 142 -14.74 7.44 7.02
C LYS A 142 -15.85 6.50 6.51
N ALA A 143 -17.10 6.75 6.89
CA ALA A 143 -18.26 5.98 6.44
C ALA A 143 -18.51 5.99 4.92
N LEU A 144 -17.92 6.92 4.15
CA LEU A 144 -18.01 6.90 2.68
C LEU A 144 -17.17 5.78 2.05
N LEU A 145 -16.06 5.41 2.68
CA LEU A 145 -15.13 4.38 2.20
C LEU A 145 -14.63 3.54 3.38
N PRO A 146 -15.53 2.79 4.08
CA PRO A 146 -15.20 2.20 5.37
C PRO A 146 -14.17 1.05 5.30
N GLU A 147 -14.02 0.43 4.12
CA GLU A 147 -13.18 -0.76 3.91
C GLU A 147 -11.75 -0.44 3.44
N VAL A 148 -11.39 0.84 3.28
CA VAL A 148 -10.05 1.25 2.85
C VAL A 148 -9.11 1.42 4.05
N THR A 149 -7.81 1.54 3.77
CA THR A 149 -6.87 1.97 4.81
C THR A 149 -6.96 3.48 5.01
N HIS A 150 -7.16 3.93 6.25
CA HIS A 150 -7.22 5.33 6.63
C HIS A 150 -5.97 5.76 7.38
N TRP A 151 -5.42 6.91 6.99
CA TRP A 151 -4.32 7.59 7.67
C TRP A 151 -4.81 8.89 8.28
N PHE A 152 -4.65 9.09 9.58
CA PHE A 152 -5.11 10.29 10.28
C PHE A 152 -4.22 10.63 11.46
N GLU A 153 -4.25 11.89 11.90
CA GLU A 153 -3.51 12.33 13.08
C GLU A 153 -4.33 12.05 14.35
N LEU A 154 -3.67 11.52 15.37
CA LEU A 154 -4.23 11.30 16.70
C LEU A 154 -3.14 11.57 17.75
N GLY A 155 -3.26 12.68 18.48
CA GLY A 155 -2.34 13.01 19.56
C GLY A 155 -0.93 13.37 19.10
N GLY A 156 -0.80 13.94 17.90
CA GLY A 156 0.46 14.29 17.25
C GLY A 156 1.10 13.15 16.44
N GLU A 157 0.53 11.95 16.46
CA GLU A 157 1.01 10.79 15.73
C GLU A 157 0.12 10.48 14.53
N ILE A 158 0.73 10.06 13.41
CA ILE A 158 -0.02 9.56 12.26
C ILE A 158 -0.35 8.09 12.48
N VAL A 159 -1.64 7.79 12.59
CA VAL A 159 -2.19 6.44 12.76
C VAL A 159 -2.62 5.89 11.40
N CYS A 160 -2.29 4.64 11.14
CA CYS A 160 -2.76 3.86 10.01
C CYS A 160 -3.77 2.81 10.50
N GLU A 161 -5.02 2.94 10.06
CA GLU A 161 -6.12 2.03 10.37
C GLU A 161 -6.52 1.30 9.10
N SER A 162 -6.40 -0.04 9.09
CA SER A 162 -6.78 -0.86 7.93
C SER A 162 -7.98 -1.72 8.29
N PHE A 163 -8.98 -1.77 7.40
CA PHE A 163 -10.15 -2.62 7.58
C PHE A 163 -9.81 -4.11 7.48
N TYR A 164 -9.04 -4.48 6.46
CA TYR A 164 -8.56 -5.85 6.29
C TYR A 164 -7.21 -6.05 6.97
N GLU A 165 -7.02 -7.22 7.58
CA GLU A 165 -5.72 -7.67 8.06
C GLU A 165 -4.74 -7.83 6.89
N THR A 166 -5.18 -8.36 5.76
CA THR A 166 -4.35 -8.38 4.56
C THR A 166 -4.23 -6.98 3.95
N SER A 167 -3.03 -6.41 4.08
CA SER A 167 -2.66 -5.13 3.46
C SER A 167 -1.43 -5.31 2.60
N ILE A 168 -1.41 -4.64 1.45
CA ILE A 168 -0.39 -4.82 0.42
C ILE A 168 0.32 -3.48 0.24
N LEU A 169 1.65 -3.48 0.39
CA LEU A 169 2.48 -2.29 0.23
C LEU A 169 2.58 -1.89 -1.23
N TRP A 170 2.85 -2.88 -2.08
CA TRP A 170 2.86 -2.76 -3.52
C TRP A 170 2.64 -4.13 -4.14
N SER A 171 2.09 -4.15 -5.35
CA SER A 171 2.03 -5.35 -6.16
C SER A 171 2.05 -5.05 -7.65
N GLN A 172 2.35 -6.09 -8.42
CA GLN A 172 2.16 -6.15 -9.86
C GLN A 172 1.48 -7.47 -10.23
N THR A 173 0.99 -7.54 -11.46
CA THR A 173 0.35 -8.76 -11.99
C THR A 173 1.05 -9.15 -13.27
N ILE A 174 1.53 -10.39 -13.31
CA ILE A 174 2.08 -11.00 -14.51
C ILE A 174 1.00 -11.87 -15.13
N ILE A 175 0.82 -11.72 -16.44
CA ILE A 175 -0.18 -12.46 -17.21
C ILE A 175 0.57 -13.35 -18.19
N GLN A 176 0.36 -14.65 -18.10
CA GLN A 176 1.01 -15.67 -18.94
C GLN A 176 -0.03 -16.58 -19.56
N LYS A 177 0.36 -17.38 -20.56
CA LYS A 177 -0.48 -18.52 -20.97
C LYS A 177 -0.44 -19.55 -19.86
N GLN A 178 -1.53 -20.29 -19.68
CA GLN A 178 -1.59 -21.33 -18.66
C GLN A 178 -0.54 -22.44 -18.85
N SER A 179 -0.12 -22.67 -20.10
CA SER A 179 0.94 -23.60 -20.51
C SER A 179 2.36 -23.13 -20.21
N ASP A 180 2.56 -21.85 -19.92
CA ASP A 180 3.88 -21.30 -19.65
C ASP A 180 4.39 -21.76 -18.27
N ARG A 181 5.71 -21.68 -18.04
CA ARG A 181 6.31 -22.00 -16.75
C ARG A 181 5.67 -21.13 -15.65
N ILE A 182 5.29 -21.79 -14.56
CA ILE A 182 4.79 -21.12 -13.36
C ILE A 182 5.90 -20.25 -12.80
N ILE A 183 5.55 -18.99 -12.56
CA ILE A 183 6.39 -18.03 -11.89
C ILE A 183 6.31 -18.25 -10.38
N THR A 184 7.47 -18.29 -9.71
CA THR A 184 7.59 -18.44 -8.25
C THR A 184 8.25 -17.21 -7.63
N LEU A 185 8.26 -17.18 -6.30
CA LEU A 185 8.89 -16.07 -5.57
C LEU A 185 10.40 -15.97 -5.83
N ASP A 186 11.07 -17.12 -6.01
CA ASP A 186 12.53 -17.20 -6.30
C ASP A 186 12.91 -16.47 -7.59
N ASP A 187 11.96 -16.30 -8.51
CA ASP A 187 12.19 -15.53 -9.75
C ASP A 187 12.33 -14.01 -9.50
N PHE A 188 11.99 -13.52 -8.30
CA PHE A 188 12.00 -12.09 -7.95
C PHE A 188 12.82 -11.75 -6.71
N VAL A 189 13.06 -12.72 -5.83
CA VAL A 189 13.98 -12.55 -4.71
C VAL A 189 15.37 -12.76 -5.28
N ALA A 190 15.97 -11.69 -5.82
CA ALA A 190 17.39 -11.70 -6.12
C ALA A 190 18.16 -12.03 -4.83
N ASP A 191 19.10 -12.98 -4.94
CA ASP A 191 20.01 -13.37 -3.87
C ASP A 191 20.64 -12.11 -3.25
N PRO A 192 20.58 -11.90 -1.93
CA PRO A 192 21.22 -10.76 -1.30
C PRO A 192 22.74 -10.97 -1.35
N THR A 193 23.40 -10.51 -2.41
CA THR A 193 24.84 -10.24 -2.40
C THR A 193 25.15 -9.03 -1.53
#